data_AF-H9F4P6-F1
#
_entry.id   AF-H9F4P6-F1
#
_cell.length_a   1.000
_cell.length_b   1.000
_cell.length_c   1.000
_cell.angle_alpha   90.00
_cell.angle_beta   90.00
_cell.angle_gamma   90.00
#
_symmetry.space_group_name_H-M   'P 1'
#
loop_
_entity.id
_entity.type
_entity.pdbx_description
1 polymer ?
#
loop_
_entity_poly.entity_id
_entity_poly.type
_entity_poly.pdbx_seq_one_letter_code
_entity_poly.pdbx_strand_id
1 'polypeptide(L)'
;CPYSHRTRLVLKAKDIRHEVVNINLRNKPEWYYTKHPFGHIPVLETSQCQLIYESVIACEYLDDAYPGRKLFPHDPYERARQKMLLELFCKVPHLTKECLVALRCGRECTDLKAALRQEFCNLEEILEYQNTTFFGGTCTSMIDYLLWPWFERLDVYGIADCVSHTPALRLWISAMKWDPTVCALLTDKSIFQGFLNLYFQNNPNAFDFGLC
;
A
#
# COMPACT_ATOMS: atom_id res chain seq x y z
N CYS A 1 2.17 -5.26 6.68
CA CYS A 1 1.22 -4.12 6.74
C CYS A 1 1.24 -3.35 5.41
N PRO A 2 0.09 -3.09 4.74
CA PRO A 2 0.05 -2.34 3.47
C PRO A 2 0.43 -0.86 3.63
N TYR A 3 0.08 -0.22 4.75
CA TYR A 3 0.46 1.18 5.00
C TYR A 3 1.97 1.35 5.16
N SER A 4 2.64 0.48 5.91
CA SER A 4 4.11 0.47 6.00
C SER A 4 4.78 0.03 4.70
N HIS A 5 4.07 -0.71 3.84
CA HIS A 5 4.58 -1.06 2.51
C HIS A 5 4.72 0.18 1.62
N ARG A 6 3.77 1.13 1.66
CA ARG A 6 3.90 2.43 0.97
C ARG A 6 5.24 3.10 1.27
N THR A 7 5.56 3.23 2.56
CA THR A 7 6.78 3.90 3.01
C THR A 7 8.05 3.15 2.59
N ARG A 8 8.04 1.81 2.66
CA ARG A 8 9.17 0.99 2.18
C ARG A 8 9.40 1.10 0.67
N LEU A 9 8.33 1.21 -0.13
CA LEU A 9 8.45 1.46 -1.58
C LEU A 9 9.13 2.81 -1.82
N VAL A 10 8.73 3.87 -1.11
CA VAL A 10 9.35 5.20 -1.24
C VAL A 10 10.81 5.20 -0.81
N LEU A 11 11.14 4.57 0.33
CA LEU A 11 12.52 4.40 0.80
C LEU A 11 13.38 3.73 -0.27
N LYS A 12 12.89 2.65 -0.88
CA LYS A 12 13.61 1.91 -1.93
C LYS A 12 13.70 2.69 -3.24
N ALA A 13 12.63 3.34 -3.68
CA ALA A 13 12.58 4.05 -4.95
C ALA A 13 13.50 5.27 -4.99
N LYS A 14 13.77 5.85 -3.80
CA LYS A 14 14.70 6.96 -3.60
C LYS A 14 16.10 6.51 -3.15
N ASP A 15 16.34 5.20 -3.05
CA ASP A 15 17.60 4.62 -2.58
C ASP A 15 18.08 5.19 -1.22
N ILE A 16 17.13 5.38 -0.30
CA ILE A 16 17.42 5.92 1.04
C ILE A 16 17.94 4.80 1.93
N ARG A 17 19.13 4.99 2.52
CA ARG A 17 19.65 4.08 3.56
C ARG A 17 18.75 4.13 4.78
N HIS A 18 18.26 2.96 5.20
CA HIS A 18 17.32 2.84 6.31
C HIS A 18 17.47 1.48 7.00
N GLU A 19 16.94 1.42 8.21
CA GLU A 19 16.75 0.18 8.97
C GLU A 19 15.24 -0.09 9.09
N VAL A 20 14.84 -1.37 9.05
CA VAL A 20 13.45 -1.79 9.26
C VAL A 20 13.35 -2.53 10.57
N VAL A 21 12.67 -1.93 11.55
CA VAL A 21 12.32 -2.58 12.82
C VAL A 21 10.85 -3.03 12.74
N ASN A 22 10.63 -4.35 12.64
CA ASN A 22 9.27 -4.91 12.65
C ASN A 22 8.70 -4.90 14.08
N ILE A 23 7.41 -4.55 14.19
CA ILE A 23 6.69 -4.50 15.47
C ILE A 23 5.61 -5.58 15.47
N ASN A 24 5.61 -6.42 16.50
CA ASN A 24 4.53 -7.38 16.73
C ASN A 24 3.25 -6.61 17.09
N LEU A 25 2.29 -6.55 16.16
CA LEU A 25 1.08 -5.72 16.33
C LEU A 25 0.05 -6.30 17.30
N ARG A 26 0.19 -7.58 17.68
CA ARG A 26 -0.66 -8.23 18.68
C ARG A 26 -0.10 -8.07 20.08
N ASN A 27 1.21 -8.21 20.23
CA ASN A 27 1.92 -8.00 21.49
C ASN A 27 2.90 -6.84 21.31
N LYS A 28 2.36 -5.62 21.27
CA LYS A 28 3.18 -4.41 21.05
C LYS A 28 4.08 -4.20 22.26
N PRO A 29 5.38 -3.94 22.06
CA PRO A 29 6.25 -3.65 23.19
C PRO A 29 5.90 -2.28 23.77
N GLU A 30 5.94 -2.15 25.09
CA GLU A 30 5.51 -0.94 25.82
C GLU A 30 6.24 0.33 25.34
N TRP A 31 7.54 0.21 25.05
CA TRP A 31 8.34 1.33 24.56
C TRP A 31 7.83 1.88 23.22
N TYR A 32 7.11 1.09 22.41
CA TYR A 32 6.65 1.54 21.10
C TYR A 32 5.58 2.64 21.19
N TYR A 33 4.85 2.73 22.30
CA TYR A 33 3.91 3.83 22.53
C TYR A 33 4.61 5.19 22.68
N THR A 34 5.92 5.21 22.95
CA THR A 34 6.73 6.44 22.88
C THR A 34 7.02 6.89 21.44
N LYS A 35 6.87 5.99 20.45
CA LYS A 35 7.08 6.27 19.02
C LYS A 35 5.80 6.69 18.31
N HIS A 36 4.66 6.15 18.76
CA HIS A 36 3.33 6.53 18.27
C HIS A 36 2.29 6.41 19.40
N PRO A 37 1.49 7.45 19.67
CA PRO A 37 0.56 7.47 20.82
C PRO A 37 -0.43 6.29 20.86
N PHE A 38 -0.91 5.85 19.69
CA PHE A 38 -1.81 4.69 19.56
C PHE A 38 -1.11 3.39 19.14
N GLY A 39 0.23 3.39 19.11
CA GLY A 39 1.04 2.26 18.65
C GLY A 39 0.73 1.82 17.21
N HIS A 40 0.50 2.75 16.28
CA HIS A 40 0.29 2.44 14.86
C HIS A 40 1.63 2.37 14.12
N ILE A 41 1.60 1.76 12.92
CA ILE A 41 2.71 1.73 11.97
C ILE A 41 2.20 2.24 10.60
N PRO A 42 3.06 2.85 9.76
CA PRO A 42 4.48 3.09 9.94
C PRO A 42 4.80 4.30 10.83
N VAL A 43 6.02 4.29 11.38
CA VAL A 43 6.68 5.44 12.02
C VAL A 43 8.09 5.51 11.45
N LEU A 44 8.54 6.69 11.07
CA LEU A 44 9.93 7.01 10.81
C LEU A 44 10.52 7.67 12.05
N GLU A 45 11.72 7.24 12.42
CA GLU A 45 12.53 7.90 13.45
C GLU A 45 13.85 8.35 12.81
N THR A 46 14.19 9.62 12.97
CA THR A 46 15.44 10.18 12.43
C THR A 46 16.56 10.08 13.47
N SER A 47 17.81 10.26 13.03
CA SER A 47 18.98 10.36 13.93
C SER A 47 18.91 11.56 14.90
N GLN A 48 18.00 12.50 14.67
CA GLN A 48 17.72 13.65 15.55
C GLN A 48 16.53 13.37 16.50
N CYS A 49 16.11 12.10 16.63
CA CYS A 49 14.98 11.68 17.45
C CYS A 49 13.63 12.30 17.03
N GLN A 50 13.49 12.69 15.76
CA GLN A 50 12.21 13.19 15.23
C GLN A 50 11.35 11.99 14.83
N LEU A 51 10.07 12.03 15.19
CA LEU A 51 9.09 11.00 14.86
C LEU A 51 8.13 11.53 13.79
N ILE A 52 8.00 10.79 12.70
CA ILE A 52 7.08 11.08 11.60
C ILE A 52 6.20 9.85 11.38
N TYR A 53 4.89 10.00 11.57
CA TYR A 53 3.92 8.91 11.42
C TYR A 53 2.78 9.30 10.48
N GLU A 54 1.92 8.32 10.20
CA GLU A 54 1.02 8.26 9.04
C GLU A 54 1.75 8.00 7.73
N SER A 55 1.34 6.94 7.03
CA SER A 55 2.05 6.47 5.83
C SER A 55 2.21 7.53 4.74
N VAL A 56 1.22 8.39 4.55
CA VAL A 56 1.21 9.43 3.50
C VAL A 56 2.15 10.57 3.87
N ILE A 57 2.09 11.03 5.13
CA ILE A 57 2.96 12.08 5.67
C ILE A 57 4.42 11.60 5.65
N ALA A 58 4.67 10.35 6.08
CA ALA A 58 5.99 9.73 6.02
C ALA A 58 6.55 9.67 4.59
N CYS A 59 5.73 9.28 3.61
CA CYS A 59 6.14 9.26 2.20
C CYS A 59 6.46 10.66 1.64
N GLU A 60 5.63 11.67 1.96
CA GLU A 60 5.85 13.06 1.55
C GLU A 60 7.13 13.63 2.18
N TYR A 61 7.34 13.42 3.48
CA TYR A 61 8.57 13.80 4.18
C TYR A 61 9.81 13.19 3.52
N LEU A 62 9.79 11.87 3.23
CA LEU A 62 10.91 11.21 2.57
C LEU A 62 11.19 11.81 1.19
N ASP A 63 10.14 12.11 0.41
CA ASP A 63 10.32 12.66 -0.92
C ASP A 63 10.90 14.08 -0.91
N ASP A 64 10.49 14.90 0.06
CA ASP A 64 10.95 16.28 0.21
C ASP A 64 12.32 16.40 0.88
N ALA A 65 12.59 15.61 1.93
CA ALA A 65 13.82 15.72 2.73
C ALA A 65 15.05 15.05 2.10
N TYR A 66 14.87 14.04 1.24
CA TYR A 66 15.98 13.31 0.63
C TYR A 66 16.19 13.68 -0.84
N PRO A 67 17.45 13.82 -1.29
CA PRO A 67 17.79 14.14 -2.67
C PRO A 67 17.53 12.95 -3.61
N GLY A 68 17.86 13.12 -4.89
CA GLY A 68 17.72 12.08 -5.91
C GLY A 68 16.39 12.15 -6.65
N ARG A 69 15.86 10.99 -7.05
CA ARG A 69 14.60 10.89 -7.79
C ARG A 69 13.46 11.54 -6.99
N LYS A 70 12.79 12.54 -7.59
CA LYS A 70 11.53 13.09 -7.06
C LYS A 70 10.36 12.21 -7.49
N LEU A 71 9.49 11.88 -6.54
CA LEU A 71 8.35 11.01 -6.76
C LEU A 71 7.05 11.81 -6.93
N PHE A 72 6.87 12.89 -6.17
CA PHE A 72 5.88 13.89 -6.48
C PHE A 72 6.36 14.81 -7.62
N PRO A 73 5.45 15.29 -8.48
CA PRO A 73 5.78 16.28 -9.49
C PRO A 73 6.13 17.62 -8.85
N HIS A 74 6.95 18.41 -9.55
CA HIS A 74 7.30 19.77 -9.14
C HIS A 74 6.16 20.77 -9.37
N ASP A 75 5.35 20.53 -10.40
CA ASP A 75 4.20 21.38 -10.69
C ASP A 75 3.18 21.29 -9.55
N PRO A 76 2.77 22.42 -8.93
CA PRO A 76 1.85 22.42 -7.80
C PRO A 76 0.50 21.79 -8.10
N TYR A 77 -0.03 22.00 -9.32
CA TYR A 77 -1.32 21.45 -9.72
C TYR A 77 -1.23 19.93 -9.89
N GLU A 78 -0.21 19.41 -10.57
CA GLU A 78 -0.01 17.97 -10.71
C GLU A 78 0.24 17.29 -9.35
N ARG A 79 0.92 17.96 -8.42
CA ARG A 79 1.10 17.45 -7.04
C ARG A 79 -0.23 17.40 -6.30
N ALA A 80 -1.07 18.41 -6.45
CA ALA A 80 -2.43 18.43 -5.90
C ALA A 80 -3.31 17.34 -6.53
N ARG A 81 -3.22 17.14 -7.85
CA ARG A 81 -3.92 16.07 -8.58
C ARG A 81 -3.58 14.68 -8.02
N GLN A 82 -2.31 14.41 -7.73
CA GLN A 82 -1.93 13.15 -7.09
C GLN A 82 -2.57 12.99 -5.69
N LYS A 83 -2.68 14.07 -4.91
CA LYS A 83 -3.39 14.02 -3.62
C LYS A 83 -4.89 13.78 -3.79
N MET A 84 -5.53 14.39 -4.79
CA MET A 84 -6.94 14.13 -5.12
C MET A 84 -7.19 12.68 -5.54
N LEU A 85 -6.26 12.07 -6.28
CA LEU A 85 -6.33 10.65 -6.64
C LEU A 85 -6.20 9.73 -5.41
N LEU A 86 -5.40 10.13 -4.42
CA LEU A 86 -5.32 9.41 -3.16
C LEU A 86 -6.63 9.48 -2.37
N GLU A 87 -7.31 10.63 -2.39
CA GLU A 87 -8.64 10.78 -1.80
C GLU A 87 -9.69 9.93 -2.53
N LEU A 88 -9.64 9.85 -3.85
CA LEU A 88 -10.49 8.94 -4.63
C LEU A 88 -10.30 7.47 -4.22
N PHE A 89 -9.07 7.10 -3.82
CA PHE A 89 -8.72 5.76 -3.36
C PHE A 89 -9.09 5.48 -1.89
N CYS A 90 -9.54 6.46 -1.10
CA CYS A 90 -9.59 6.38 0.37
C CYS A 90 -10.40 5.20 0.94
N LYS A 91 -11.42 4.71 0.22
CA LYS A 91 -12.28 3.58 0.64
C LYS A 91 -11.68 2.20 0.35
N VAL A 92 -10.84 2.08 -0.67
CA VAL A 92 -10.28 0.79 -1.13
C VAL A 92 -9.56 0.02 0.00
N PRO A 93 -8.76 0.67 0.87
CA PRO A 93 -8.12 -0.04 1.98
C PRO A 93 -9.08 -0.75 2.93
N HIS A 94 -10.22 -0.13 3.22
CA HIS A 94 -11.22 -0.70 4.11
C HIS A 94 -12.00 -1.80 3.39
N LEU A 95 -12.51 -1.52 2.19
CA LEU A 95 -13.29 -2.48 1.40
C LEU A 95 -12.51 -3.77 1.11
N THR A 96 -11.22 -3.67 0.73
CA THR A 96 -10.39 -4.86 0.49
C THR A 96 -10.19 -5.70 1.76
N LYS A 97 -10.08 -5.06 2.93
CA LYS A 97 -10.02 -5.76 4.23
C LYS A 97 -11.36 -6.42 4.57
N GLU A 98 -12.48 -5.73 4.37
CA GLU A 98 -13.81 -6.28 4.63
C GLU A 98 -14.12 -7.48 3.73
N CYS A 99 -13.81 -7.38 2.43
CA CYS A 99 -13.91 -8.51 1.50
C CYS A 99 -13.09 -9.71 1.96
N LEU A 100 -11.81 -9.48 2.34
CA LEU A 100 -10.94 -10.54 2.85
C LEU A 100 -11.56 -11.22 4.09
N VAL A 101 -12.03 -10.44 5.07
CA VAL A 101 -12.63 -10.98 6.30
C VAL A 101 -13.92 -11.73 5.97
N ALA A 102 -14.78 -11.21 5.10
CA ALA A 102 -15.99 -11.90 4.66
C ALA A 102 -15.68 -13.26 4.04
N LEU A 103 -14.77 -13.30 3.07
CA LEU A 103 -14.33 -14.53 2.40
C LEU A 103 -13.72 -15.54 3.38
N ARG A 104 -12.87 -15.09 4.29
CA ARG A 104 -12.20 -15.98 5.27
C ARG A 104 -13.14 -16.51 6.35
N CYS A 105 -14.22 -15.80 6.64
CA CYS A 105 -15.27 -16.25 7.56
C CYS A 105 -16.42 -16.97 6.84
N GLY A 106 -16.33 -17.24 5.53
CA GLY A 106 -17.42 -17.89 4.77
C GLY A 106 -18.70 -17.06 4.67
N ARG A 107 -18.60 -15.73 4.80
CA ARG A 107 -19.73 -14.81 4.67
C ARG A 107 -19.94 -14.39 3.21
N GLU A 108 -21.18 -14.04 2.90
CA GLU A 108 -21.56 -13.36 1.66
C GLU A 108 -20.71 -12.09 1.49
N CYS A 109 -20.24 -11.82 0.26
CA CYS A 109 -19.37 -10.67 -0.04
C CYS A 109 -19.72 -9.96 -1.36
N THR A 110 -20.89 -10.23 -1.95
CA THR A 110 -21.32 -9.72 -3.25
C THR A 110 -21.44 -8.19 -3.20
N ASP A 111 -22.09 -7.65 -2.18
CA ASP A 111 -22.25 -6.20 -2.02
C ASP A 111 -20.90 -5.50 -1.78
N LEU A 112 -20.02 -6.10 -0.96
CA LEU A 112 -18.67 -5.60 -0.72
C LEU A 112 -17.82 -5.61 -2.00
N LYS A 113 -17.89 -6.69 -2.78
CA LYS A 113 -17.23 -6.78 -4.08
C LYS A 113 -17.83 -5.77 -5.06
N ALA A 114 -19.14 -5.56 -5.09
CA ALA A 114 -19.78 -4.56 -5.94
C ALA A 114 -19.30 -3.14 -5.59
N ALA A 115 -19.26 -2.79 -4.31
CA ALA A 115 -18.70 -1.51 -3.85
C ALA A 115 -17.23 -1.36 -4.24
N LEU A 116 -16.41 -2.40 -4.05
CA LEU A 116 -15.00 -2.37 -4.45
C LEU A 116 -14.82 -2.24 -5.97
N ARG A 117 -15.66 -2.92 -6.78
CA ARG A 117 -15.66 -2.80 -8.24
C ARG A 117 -15.99 -1.37 -8.68
N GLN A 118 -16.91 -0.70 -7.98
CA GLN A 118 -17.23 0.70 -8.26
C GLN A 118 -16.04 1.63 -7.96
N GLU A 119 -15.36 1.44 -6.82
CA GLU A 119 -14.15 2.24 -6.53
C GLU A 119 -13.04 1.99 -7.58
N PHE A 120 -12.93 0.77 -8.12
CA PHE A 120 -12.02 0.48 -9.23
C PHE A 120 -12.47 1.09 -10.57
N CYS A 121 -13.78 1.19 -10.85
CA CYS A 121 -14.27 1.94 -12.01
C CYS A 121 -13.84 3.41 -11.94
N ASN A 122 -13.95 4.04 -10.76
CA ASN A 122 -13.55 5.43 -10.58
C ASN A 122 -12.06 5.63 -10.92
N LEU A 123 -11.19 4.66 -10.58
CA LEU A 123 -9.77 4.69 -10.93
C LEU A 123 -9.50 4.38 -12.41
N GLU A 124 -10.28 3.47 -13.00
CA GLU A 124 -10.23 3.15 -14.42
C GLU A 124 -10.50 4.40 -15.28
N GLU A 125 -11.55 5.15 -14.95
CA GLU A 125 -11.93 6.38 -15.66
C GLU A 125 -10.78 7.40 -15.69
N ILE A 126 -9.98 7.48 -14.62
CA ILE A 126 -8.80 8.36 -14.58
C ILE A 126 -7.75 7.90 -15.60
N LEU A 127 -7.41 6.61 -15.61
CA LEU A 127 -6.40 6.07 -16.52
C LEU A 127 -6.84 6.17 -17.99
N GLU A 128 -8.11 5.90 -18.27
CA GLU A 128 -8.69 6.05 -19.61
C GLU A 128 -8.68 7.50 -20.07
N TYR A 129 -9.11 8.44 -19.21
CA TYR A 129 -9.13 9.87 -19.53
C TYR A 129 -7.73 10.43 -19.75
N GLN A 130 -6.76 10.07 -18.89
CA GLN A 130 -5.38 10.50 -19.05
C GLN A 130 -4.70 9.84 -20.25
N ASN A 131 -5.14 8.64 -20.63
CA ASN A 131 -4.50 7.78 -21.62
C ASN A 131 -3.00 7.57 -21.32
N THR A 132 -2.68 7.31 -20.04
CA THR A 132 -1.33 7.08 -19.54
C THR A 132 -1.23 5.72 -18.86
N THR A 133 -0.01 5.16 -18.81
CA THR A 133 0.22 3.86 -18.16
C THR A 133 0.08 3.93 -16.64
N PHE A 134 0.49 5.04 -16.03
CA PHE A 134 0.49 5.27 -14.58
C PHE A 134 -0.42 6.45 -14.22
N PHE A 135 -0.87 6.51 -12.97
CA PHE A 135 -1.80 7.54 -12.49
C PHE A 135 -1.19 8.94 -12.51
N GLY A 136 0.14 9.01 -12.39
CA GLY A 136 0.92 10.26 -12.48
C GLY A 136 1.49 10.55 -13.87
N GLY A 137 1.23 9.72 -14.88
CA GLY A 137 1.75 9.91 -16.25
C GLY A 137 2.35 8.65 -16.88
N THR A 138 3.39 8.81 -17.69
CA THR A 138 4.03 7.71 -18.44
C THR A 138 5.03 6.89 -17.64
N CYS A 139 5.46 7.38 -16.47
CA CYS A 139 6.41 6.72 -15.56
C CYS A 139 5.82 6.57 -14.15
N THR A 140 6.33 5.61 -13.36
CA THR A 140 5.94 5.47 -11.96
C THR A 140 6.25 6.72 -11.14
N SER A 141 5.32 7.10 -10.28
CA SER A 141 5.41 8.27 -9.40
C SER A 141 4.89 7.97 -7.99
N MET A 142 4.85 8.97 -7.11
CA MET A 142 4.42 8.79 -5.72
C MET A 142 3.04 8.13 -5.63
N ILE A 143 2.05 8.62 -6.38
CA ILE A 143 0.68 8.09 -6.32
C ILE A 143 0.61 6.59 -6.61
N ASP A 144 1.41 6.09 -7.56
CA ASP A 144 1.43 4.67 -7.91
C ASP A 144 1.92 3.82 -6.74
N TYR A 145 3.00 4.23 -6.08
CA TYR A 145 3.52 3.55 -4.88
C TYR A 145 2.57 3.66 -3.67
N LEU A 146 1.79 4.74 -3.57
CA LEU A 146 0.78 4.89 -2.53
C LEU A 146 -0.42 3.95 -2.74
N LEU A 147 -0.79 3.62 -3.98
CA LEU A 147 -1.90 2.72 -4.25
C LEU A 147 -1.47 1.24 -4.26
N TRP A 148 -0.26 0.96 -4.72
CA TRP A 148 0.23 -0.39 -5.00
C TRP A 148 -0.03 -1.45 -3.93
N PRO A 149 0.19 -1.20 -2.62
CA PRO A 149 0.12 -2.27 -1.63
C PRO A 149 -1.22 -3.02 -1.57
N TRP A 150 -2.34 -2.40 -1.91
CA TRP A 150 -3.64 -3.10 -1.93
C TRP A 150 -3.84 -3.90 -3.21
N PHE A 151 -3.34 -3.41 -4.34
CA PHE A 151 -3.41 -4.10 -5.63
C PHE A 151 -2.55 -5.37 -5.66
N GLU A 152 -1.36 -5.34 -5.05
CA GLU A 152 -0.52 -6.53 -4.86
C GLU A 152 -1.28 -7.66 -4.13
N ARG A 153 -2.20 -7.29 -3.24
CA ARG A 153 -2.85 -8.23 -2.32
C ARG A 153 -4.12 -8.86 -2.88
N LEU A 154 -4.65 -8.35 -4.00
CA LEU A 154 -5.94 -8.80 -4.55
C LEU A 154 -5.97 -10.31 -4.82
N ASP A 155 -4.88 -10.86 -5.35
CA ASP A 155 -4.75 -12.30 -5.64
C ASP A 155 -4.81 -13.13 -4.34
N VAL A 156 -3.96 -12.82 -3.37
CA VAL A 156 -3.93 -13.55 -2.09
C VAL A 156 -5.21 -13.34 -1.26
N TYR A 157 -5.89 -12.20 -1.44
CA TYR A 157 -7.16 -11.92 -0.79
C TYR A 157 -8.35 -12.63 -1.45
N GLY A 158 -8.18 -13.23 -2.63
CA GLY A 158 -9.27 -13.89 -3.35
C GLY A 158 -10.27 -12.92 -4.00
N ILE A 159 -9.80 -11.72 -4.34
CA ILE A 159 -10.62 -10.64 -4.91
C ILE A 159 -10.03 -10.07 -6.21
N ALA A 160 -9.12 -10.80 -6.87
CA ALA A 160 -8.57 -10.43 -8.18
C ALA A 160 -9.65 -10.34 -9.28
N ASP A 161 -10.79 -11.00 -9.10
CA ASP A 161 -11.96 -10.86 -9.98
C ASP A 161 -12.58 -9.46 -9.93
N CYS A 162 -12.28 -8.65 -8.90
CA CYS A 162 -12.81 -7.29 -8.81
C CYS A 162 -12.17 -6.31 -9.80
N VAL A 163 -11.09 -6.67 -10.50
CA VAL A 163 -10.50 -5.85 -11.57
C VAL A 163 -10.76 -6.43 -12.97
N SER A 164 -11.66 -7.42 -13.10
CA SER A 164 -11.94 -8.07 -14.39
C SER A 164 -12.66 -7.16 -15.39
N HIS A 165 -13.31 -6.09 -14.92
CA HIS A 165 -14.01 -5.11 -15.76
C HIS A 165 -13.21 -3.82 -16.01
N THR A 166 -12.00 -3.69 -15.46
CA THR A 166 -11.15 -2.49 -15.54
C THR A 166 -9.84 -2.79 -16.30
N PRO A 167 -9.85 -2.79 -17.65
CA PRO A 167 -8.68 -3.17 -18.46
C PRO A 167 -7.45 -2.28 -18.26
N ALA A 168 -7.58 -0.96 -18.20
CA ALA A 168 -6.46 -0.05 -18.00
C ALA A 168 -5.83 -0.26 -16.61
N LEU A 169 -6.64 -0.48 -15.58
CA LEU A 169 -6.18 -0.80 -14.24
C LEU A 169 -5.44 -2.14 -14.19
N ARG A 170 -5.86 -3.16 -14.95
CA ARG A 170 -5.10 -4.41 -15.08
C ARG A 170 -3.75 -4.23 -15.79
N LEU A 171 -3.71 -3.37 -16.81
CA LEU A 171 -2.45 -3.00 -17.47
C LEU A 171 -1.53 -2.25 -16.51
N TRP A 172 -2.06 -1.33 -15.70
CA TRP A 172 -1.34 -0.66 -14.63
C TRP A 172 -0.80 -1.65 -13.59
N ILE A 173 -1.61 -2.62 -13.13
CA ILE A 173 -1.14 -3.67 -12.20
C ILE A 173 0.03 -4.44 -12.82
N SER A 174 -0.05 -4.75 -14.11
CA SER A 174 1.00 -5.47 -14.83
C SER A 174 2.26 -4.63 -14.92
N ALA A 175 2.14 -3.36 -15.32
CA ALA A 175 3.24 -2.40 -15.41
C ALA A 175 3.93 -2.17 -14.05
N MET A 176 3.16 -2.06 -12.98
CA MET A 176 3.70 -1.93 -11.62
C MET A 176 4.55 -3.14 -11.21
N LYS A 177 4.18 -4.37 -11.59
CA LYS A 177 5.02 -5.56 -11.31
C LYS A 177 6.37 -5.54 -12.03
N TRP A 178 6.50 -4.77 -13.12
CA TRP A 178 7.77 -4.57 -13.83
C TRP A 178 8.62 -3.44 -13.25
N ASP A 179 8.08 -2.59 -12.38
CA ASP A 179 8.87 -1.54 -11.71
C ASP A 179 9.92 -2.18 -10.79
N PRO A 180 11.22 -1.80 -10.89
CA PRO A 180 12.28 -2.42 -10.09
C PRO A 180 12.09 -2.29 -8.58
N THR A 181 11.47 -1.19 -8.11
CA THR A 181 11.20 -1.00 -6.69
C THR A 181 10.09 -1.96 -6.24
N VAL A 182 8.99 -2.01 -6.98
CA VAL A 182 7.89 -2.94 -6.69
C VAL A 182 8.40 -4.38 -6.69
N CYS A 183 9.09 -4.79 -7.74
CA CYS A 183 9.63 -6.14 -7.90
C CYS A 183 10.51 -6.56 -6.70
N ALA A 184 11.40 -5.66 -6.25
CA ALA A 184 12.29 -5.92 -5.13
C ALA A 184 11.57 -6.06 -3.77
N LEU A 185 10.32 -5.60 -3.65
CA LEU A 185 9.53 -5.63 -2.42
C LEU A 185 8.27 -6.51 -2.52
N LEU A 186 8.08 -7.22 -3.64
CA LEU A 186 6.98 -8.16 -3.80
C LEU A 186 7.01 -9.20 -2.68
N THR A 187 5.87 -9.35 -2.00
CA THR A 187 5.73 -10.37 -0.97
C THR A 187 5.57 -11.74 -1.63
N ASP A 188 6.36 -12.74 -1.21
CA ASP A 188 6.15 -14.12 -1.66
C ASP A 188 4.71 -14.57 -1.35
N LYS A 189 4.06 -15.16 -2.35
CA LYS A 189 2.64 -15.55 -2.27
C LYS A 189 2.41 -16.59 -1.17
N SER A 190 3.29 -17.57 -1.04
CA SER A 190 3.17 -18.66 -0.06
C SER A 190 3.39 -18.13 1.37
N ILE A 191 4.37 -17.24 1.55
CA ILE A 191 4.61 -16.57 2.84
C ILE A 191 3.39 -15.74 3.24
N PHE A 192 2.82 -14.97 2.31
CA PHE A 192 1.67 -14.13 2.63
C PHE A 192 0.40 -14.94 2.93
N GLN A 193 0.18 -16.04 2.22
CA GLN A 193 -0.89 -16.99 2.53
C GLN A 193 -0.72 -17.62 3.92
N GLY A 194 0.51 -18.02 4.28
CA GLY A 194 0.83 -18.56 5.60
C GLY A 194 0.56 -17.55 6.72
N PHE A 195 0.98 -16.29 6.53
CA PHE A 195 0.65 -15.18 7.43
C PHE A 195 -0.87 -15.07 7.65
N LEU A 196 -1.67 -15.02 6.57
CA LEU A 196 -3.12 -14.87 6.68
C LEU A 196 -3.76 -16.06 7.38
N ASN A 197 -3.31 -17.29 7.10
CA ASN A 197 -3.86 -18.49 7.75
C ASN A 197 -3.65 -18.42 9.28
N LEU A 198 -2.45 -18.07 9.73
CA LEU A 198 -2.17 -17.90 11.16
C LEU A 198 -2.93 -16.71 11.76
N TYR A 199 -3.03 -15.60 11.03
CA TYR A 199 -3.74 -14.39 11.46
C TYR A 199 -5.22 -14.68 11.71
N PHE A 200 -5.91 -15.37 10.80
CA PHE A 200 -7.33 -15.72 10.94
C PHE A 200 -7.58 -16.84 11.95
N GLN A 201 -6.58 -17.64 12.31
CA GLN A 201 -6.63 -18.57 13.44
C GLN A 201 -6.39 -17.89 14.79
N ASN A 202 -6.17 -16.57 14.80
CA ASN A 202 -5.73 -15.83 15.98
C ASN A 202 -4.50 -16.50 16.62
N ASN A 203 -3.54 -16.95 15.81
CA ASN A 203 -2.27 -17.54 16.24
C ASN A 203 -1.21 -16.43 16.43
N PRO A 204 -0.52 -16.35 17.58
CA PRO A 204 0.47 -15.29 17.84
C PRO A 204 1.65 -15.32 16.86
N ASN A 205 2.00 -16.50 16.33
CA ASN A 205 3.10 -16.67 15.37
C ASN A 205 2.83 -15.95 14.04
N ALA A 206 1.59 -15.53 13.76
CA ALA A 206 1.29 -14.74 12.57
C ALA A 206 2.12 -13.46 12.49
N PHE A 207 2.39 -12.83 13.64
CA PHE A 207 3.04 -11.52 13.67
C PHE A 207 4.55 -11.58 13.48
N ASP A 208 5.13 -12.79 13.50
CA ASP A 208 6.54 -13.07 13.22
C ASP A 208 6.72 -13.96 11.98
N PHE A 209 5.63 -14.36 11.30
CA PHE A 209 5.68 -15.32 10.21
C PHE A 209 6.42 -14.78 8.98
N GLY A 210 7.44 -15.50 8.53
CA GLY A 210 8.26 -15.11 7.38
C GLY A 210 9.25 -13.98 7.67
N LEU A 211 9.37 -13.55 8.93
CA LEU A 211 10.51 -12.77 9.38
C LEU A 211 11.65 -13.77 9.65
N CYS A 212 12.73 -13.69 8.86
CA CYS A 212 14.00 -14.33 9.18
C CYS A 212 14.80 -13.43 10.12
#